data_AF-A0A358Y1T8-F1
#
_entry.id   AF-A0A358Y1T8-F1
#
_cell.length_a   1.000
_cell.length_b   1.000
_cell.length_c   1.000
_cell.angle_alpha   90.00
_cell.angle_beta   90.00
_cell.angle_gamma   90.00
#
_symmetry.space_group_name_H-M   'P 1'
#
loop_
_entity.id
_entity.type
_entity.pdbx_description
1 polymer ?
#
loop_
_entity_poly.entity_id
_entity_poly.type
_entity_poly.pdbx_seq_one_letter_code
_entity_poly.pdbx_strand_id
1 'polypeptide(L)'
;MLVVIFFGSVFLDVLLNYSQNYLLKNLSSSLFTAFGFGIAGIIGILVLIFQKKLHQITWKNIVAGVVLGIPNFFSIYLLLLAYETSPLNDSDIVAIINISIVSLSTFIGIIFFKEKFNLQKIIGLAAVLVAIFLISQY
;
A
#
# COMPACT_ATOMS: atom_id res chain seq x y z
N MET A 1 -10.43 -15.44 -2.76
CA MET A 1 -9.25 -14.64 -2.40
C MET A 1 -9.30 -13.24 -3.00
N LEU A 2 -9.41 -13.08 -4.33
CA LEU A 2 -9.49 -11.76 -4.99
C LEU A 2 -10.62 -10.86 -4.46
N VAL A 3 -11.82 -11.41 -4.26
CA VAL A 3 -12.96 -10.65 -3.73
C VAL A 3 -12.69 -10.09 -2.32
N VAL A 4 -12.07 -10.89 -1.45
CA VAL A 4 -11.73 -10.48 -0.08
C VAL A 4 -10.67 -9.38 -0.10
N ILE A 5 -9.66 -9.52 -0.95
CA ILE A 5 -8.61 -8.49 -1.11
C ILE A 5 -9.21 -7.20 -1.65
N PHE A 6 -10.08 -7.30 -2.66
CA PHE A 6 -10.74 -6.14 -3.26
C PHE A 6 -11.58 -5.35 -2.24
N PHE A 7 -12.49 -6.02 -1.53
CA PHE A 7 -13.30 -5.32 -0.52
C PHE A 7 -12.47 -4.86 0.68
N GLY A 8 -11.47 -5.66 1.08
CA GLY A 8 -10.57 -5.30 2.17
C GLY A 8 -9.72 -4.07 1.86
N SER A 9 -9.18 -3.97 0.64
CA SER A 9 -8.37 -2.80 0.23
C SER A 9 -9.24 -1.56 0.09
N VAL A 10 -10.40 -1.66 -0.55
CA VAL A 10 -11.34 -0.52 -0.66
C VAL A 10 -11.77 -0.03 0.72
N PHE A 11 -12.09 -0.96 1.63
CA PHE A 11 -12.44 -0.60 3.00
C PHE A 11 -11.29 0.10 3.72
N LEU A 12 -10.06 -0.39 3.56
CA LEU A 12 -8.86 0.19 4.16
C LEU A 12 -8.59 1.60 3.61
N ASP A 13 -8.70 1.80 2.30
CA ASP A 13 -8.49 3.11 1.66
C ASP A 13 -9.52 4.14 2.13
N VAL A 14 -10.80 3.76 2.23
CA VAL A 14 -11.86 4.62 2.77
C VAL A 14 -11.59 4.95 4.23
N LEU A 15 -11.18 3.96 5.04
CA LEU A 15 -10.90 4.16 6.45
C LEU A 15 -9.70 5.09 6.66
N LEU A 16 -8.64 4.95 5.86
CA LEU A 16 -7.47 5.83 5.87
C LEU A 16 -7.86 7.26 5.50
N ASN A 17 -8.59 7.44 4.40
CA ASN A 17 -9.05 8.76 3.96
C ASN A 17 -9.93 9.43 5.02
N TYR A 18 -10.89 8.69 5.58
CA TYR A 18 -11.75 9.17 6.65
C TYR A 18 -10.96 9.53 7.91
N SER A 19 -9.99 8.69 8.29
CA SER A 19 -9.11 8.98 9.44
C SER A 19 -8.31 10.26 9.21
N GLN A 20 -7.74 10.45 8.02
CA GLN A 20 -6.98 11.65 7.69
C GLN A 20 -7.85 12.91 7.75
N ASN A 21 -9.00 12.89 7.09
CA ASN A 21 -9.85 14.07 6.95
C ASN A 21 -10.60 14.47 8.23
N TYR A 22 -10.91 13.51 9.11
CA TYR A 22 -11.76 13.75 10.28
C TYR A 22 -11.09 13.51 11.64
N LEU A 23 -10.10 12.61 11.73
CA LEU A 23 -9.52 12.18 13.02
C LEU A 23 -8.10 12.68 13.25
N LEU A 24 -7.34 12.98 12.19
CA LEU A 24 -5.90 13.25 12.28
C LEU A 24 -5.49 14.72 12.28
N LYS A 25 -6.43 15.67 12.45
CA LYS A 25 -6.13 17.11 12.47
C LYS A 25 -4.99 17.54 13.43
N ASN A 26 -4.71 16.77 14.48
CA ASN A 26 -3.68 17.06 15.47
C ASN A 26 -2.60 15.96 15.61
N LEU A 27 -2.63 14.91 14.80
CA LEU A 27 -1.65 13.82 14.85
C LEU A 27 -0.78 13.85 13.59
N SER A 28 0.54 13.73 13.74
CA SER A 28 1.41 13.64 12.58
C SER A 28 1.24 12.31 11.84
N SER A 29 1.32 12.35 10.52
CA SER A 29 1.31 11.17 9.63
C SER A 29 2.28 10.06 10.07
N SER A 30 3.44 10.43 10.62
CA SER A 30 4.43 9.50 11.17
C SER A 30 3.93 8.77 12.43
N LEU A 31 3.31 9.48 13.37
CA LEU A 31 2.74 8.87 14.58
C LEU A 31 1.60 7.91 14.23
N PHE A 32 0.68 8.31 13.35
CA PHE A 32 -0.42 7.45 12.93
C PHE A 32 0.09 6.13 12.32
N THR A 33 1.05 6.22 11.39
CA THR A 33 1.66 5.04 10.76
C THR A 33 2.39 4.18 11.79
N ALA A 34 3.12 4.79 12.73
CA ALA A 34 3.83 4.07 13.79
C ALA A 34 2.87 3.32 14.73
N PHE A 35 1.77 3.95 15.15
CA PHE A 35 0.74 3.29 15.95
C PHE A 35 0.06 2.16 15.17
N GLY A 36 -0.26 2.36 13.89
CA GLY A 36 -0.85 1.34 13.03
C GLY A 36 0.03 0.08 12.93
N PHE A 37 1.31 0.25 12.62
CA PHE A 37 2.27 -0.85 12.58
C PHE A 37 2.55 -1.46 13.96
N GLY A 38 2.58 -0.65 15.01
CA GLY A 38 2.73 -1.13 16.40
C GLY A 38 1.59 -2.04 16.81
N ILE A 39 0.34 -1.63 16.55
CA ILE A 39 -0.86 -2.43 16.82
C ILE A 39 -0.84 -3.71 15.97
N ALA A 40 -0.50 -3.62 14.68
CA ALA A 40 -0.37 -4.79 13.82
C ALA A 40 0.69 -5.78 14.34
N GLY A 41 1.81 -5.29 14.86
CA GLY A 41 2.84 -6.09 15.51
C GLY A 41 2.34 -6.78 16.78
N ILE A 42 1.63 -6.06 17.65
CA ILE A 42 1.02 -6.62 18.86
C ILE A 42 0.01 -7.72 18.51
N ILE A 43 -0.88 -7.46 17.55
CA ILE A 43 -1.84 -8.46 17.06
C ILE A 43 -1.10 -9.69 16.52
N GLY A 44 -0.05 -9.48 15.72
CA GLY A 44 0.79 -10.56 15.20
C GLY A 44 1.39 -11.43 16.31
N ILE A 45 1.94 -10.82 17.36
CA ILE A 45 2.48 -11.53 18.53
C ILE A 45 1.37 -12.29 19.26
N LEU A 46 0.21 -11.68 19.49
CA LEU A 46 -0.94 -12.34 20.12
C LEU A 46 -1.38 -13.56 19.31
N VAL A 47 -1.49 -13.44 17.99
CA VAL A 47 -1.83 -14.56 17.11
C VAL A 47 -0.79 -15.69 17.22
N LEU A 48 0.50 -15.37 17.29
CA LEU A 48 1.55 -16.39 17.47
C LEU A 48 1.48 -17.07 18.84
N ILE A 49 1.11 -16.34 19.90
CA ILE A 49 0.85 -16.89 21.23
C ILE A 49 -0.32 -17.88 21.17
N PHE A 50 -1.46 -17.46 20.59
CA PHE A 50 -2.65 -18.31 20.46
C PHE A 50 -2.37 -19.58 19.65
N GLN A 51 -1.54 -19.49 18.62
CA GLN A 51 -1.12 -20.65 17.82
C GLN A 51 -0.01 -21.48 18.47
N LYS A 52 0.53 -21.08 19.63
CA LYS A 52 1.70 -21.69 20.30
C LYS A 52 2.95 -21.78 19.41
N LYS A 53 3.11 -20.84 18.46
CA LYS A 53 4.19 -20.81 17.46
C LYS A 53 5.30 -19.80 17.78
N LEU A 54 5.31 -19.21 18.98
CA LEU A 54 6.37 -18.30 19.43
C LEU A 54 7.79 -18.86 19.23
N HIS A 55 7.98 -20.15 19.49
CA HIS A 55 9.28 -20.83 19.33
C HIS A 55 9.76 -20.93 17.86
N GLN A 56 8.90 -20.65 16.88
CA GLN A 56 9.24 -20.62 15.46
C GLN A 56 9.81 -19.27 15.02
N ILE A 57 9.84 -18.26 15.89
CA ILE A 57 10.48 -16.98 15.59
C ILE A 57 11.99 -17.20 15.56
N THR A 58 12.55 -17.20 14.35
CA THR A 58 13.99 -17.22 14.14
C THR A 58 14.53 -15.81 13.94
N TRP A 59 15.83 -15.61 14.18
CA TRP A 59 16.49 -14.33 13.90
C TRP A 59 16.30 -13.88 12.44
N LYS A 60 16.28 -14.84 11.50
CA LYS A 60 15.99 -14.57 10.08
C LYS A 60 14.61 -13.97 9.88
N ASN A 61 13.60 -14.43 10.61
CA ASN A 61 12.24 -13.89 10.52
C ASN A 61 12.16 -12.44 11.03
N ILE A 62 12.93 -12.12 12.09
CA ILE A 62 13.01 -10.75 12.62
C ILE A 62 13.65 -9.83 11.59
N VAL A 63 14.81 -10.23 11.03
CA VAL A 63 15.50 -9.43 10.01
C VAL A 63 14.63 -9.27 8.77
N ALA A 64 14.02 -10.35 8.27
CA ALA A 64 13.10 -10.29 7.13
C ALA A 64 11.89 -9.39 7.42
N GLY A 65 11.35 -9.45 8.64
CA GLY A 65 10.27 -8.60 9.10
C GLY A 65 10.64 -7.11 9.10
N VAL A 66 11.85 -6.76 9.57
CA VAL A 66 12.35 -5.38 9.53
C VAL A 66 12.57 -4.92 8.09
N VAL A 67 13.23 -5.73 7.26
CA VAL A 67 13.49 -5.42 5.84
C VAL A 67 12.19 -5.23 5.06
N LEU A 68 11.16 -6.04 5.33
CA LEU A 68 9.83 -5.88 4.74
C LEU A 68 9.02 -4.74 5.37
N GLY A 69 9.22 -4.47 6.66
CA GLY A 69 8.49 -3.45 7.42
C GLY A 69 8.85 -2.03 6.98
N ILE A 70 10.14 -1.78 6.72
CA ILE A 70 10.63 -0.45 6.27
C ILE A 70 9.87 0.07 5.03
N PRO A 71 9.86 -0.63 3.88
CA PRO A 71 9.15 -0.13 2.69
C PRO A 71 7.65 0.00 2.95
N ASN A 72 7.02 -0.93 3.68
CA ASN A 72 5.60 -0.84 4.00
C ASN A 72 5.24 0.36 4.89
N PHE A 73 6.09 0.67 5.88
CA PHE A 73 5.93 1.87 6.71
C PHE A 73 6.01 3.13 5.84
N PHE A 74 7.04 3.23 5.00
CA PHE A 74 7.22 4.38 4.12
C PHE A 74 6.10 4.52 3.09
N SER A 75 5.54 3.42 2.57
CA SER A 75 4.40 3.47 1.65
C SER A 75 3.19 4.22 2.24
N ILE A 76 2.81 3.88 3.48
CA ILE A 76 1.69 4.55 4.15
C ILE A 76 2.07 5.96 4.59
N TYR A 77 3.26 6.15 5.17
CA TYR A 77 3.73 7.48 5.58
C TYR A 77 3.76 8.48 4.42
N LEU A 78 4.31 8.08 3.26
CA LEU A 78 4.39 8.94 2.08
C LEU A 78 3.03 9.19 1.45
N LEU A 79 2.10 8.22 1.52
CA LEU A 79 0.72 8.42 1.09
C LEU A 79 0.03 9.50 1.93
N LEU A 80 0.12 9.41 3.26
CA LEU A 80 -0.46 10.41 4.15
C LEU A 80 0.21 11.77 4.02
N LEU A 81 1.54 11.79 3.86
CA LEU A 81 2.27 13.02 3.57
C LEU A 81 1.82 13.64 2.24
N ALA A 82 1.51 12.82 1.22
CA ALA A 82 0.98 13.31 -0.05
C ALA A 82 -0.42 13.93 0.13
N TYR A 83 -1.30 13.34 0.95
CA TYR A 83 -2.60 13.94 1.28
C TYR A 83 -2.47 15.31 1.97
N GLU A 84 -1.44 15.52 2.79
CA GLU A 84 -1.23 16.79 3.50
C GLU A 84 -0.54 17.87 2.65
N THR A 85 0.34 17.47 1.73
CA THR A 85 1.27 18.40 1.06
C THR A 85 0.96 18.64 -0.42
N SER A 86 0.24 17.73 -1.06
CA SER A 86 -0.10 17.82 -2.48
C SER A 86 -1.27 18.76 -2.70
N PRO A 87 -1.28 19.55 -3.79
CA PRO A 87 -2.45 20.34 -4.18
C PRO A 87 -3.58 19.50 -4.81
N LEU A 88 -3.34 18.21 -5.05
CA LEU A 88 -4.31 17.27 -5.62
C LEU A 88 -5.29 16.77 -4.56
N ASN A 89 -6.49 16.36 -4.98
CA ASN A 89 -7.42 15.71 -4.06
C ASN A 89 -6.91 14.31 -3.70
N ASP A 90 -7.29 13.79 -2.53
CA ASP A 90 -6.91 12.46 -2.07
C ASP A 90 -7.26 11.35 -3.08
N SER A 91 -8.40 11.47 -3.77
CA SER A 91 -8.82 10.52 -4.82
C SER A 91 -7.85 10.47 -5.99
N ASP A 92 -7.30 11.62 -6.39
CA ASP A 92 -6.39 11.75 -7.51
C ASP A 92 -5.03 11.16 -7.14
N ILE A 93 -4.59 11.38 -5.89
CA ILE A 93 -3.37 10.81 -5.33
C ILE A 93 -3.45 9.28 -5.29
N VAL A 94 -4.55 8.71 -4.77
CA VAL A 94 -4.75 7.25 -4.76
C VAL A 94 -4.80 6.68 -6.18
N ALA A 95 -5.46 7.38 -7.11
CA ALA A 95 -5.53 6.94 -8.51
C ALA A 95 -4.13 6.90 -9.15
N ILE A 96 -3.33 7.96 -8.98
CA ILE A 96 -1.95 8.03 -9.48
C ILE A 96 -1.08 6.92 -8.87
N ILE A 97 -1.22 6.65 -7.57
CA ILE A 97 -0.46 5.59 -6.88
C ILE A 97 -0.81 4.22 -7.45
N ASN A 98 -2.10 3.90 -7.59
CA ASN A 98 -2.55 2.63 -8.15
C ASN A 98 -2.06 2.44 -9.59
N ILE A 99 -2.14 3.48 -10.41
CA ILE A 99 -1.60 3.47 -11.78
C ILE A 99 -0.08 3.26 -11.79
N SER A 100 0.64 3.92 -10.88
CA SER A 100 2.09 3.81 -10.76
C SER A 100 2.51 2.41 -10.36
N ILE A 101 1.81 1.77 -9.42
CA ILE A 101 2.06 0.39 -9.00
C ILE A 101 1.89 -0.58 -10.18
N VAL A 102 0.79 -0.47 -10.94
CA VAL A 102 0.54 -1.31 -12.12
C VAL A 102 1.62 -1.11 -13.19
N SER A 103 1.99 0.14 -13.46
CA SER A 103 3.03 0.48 -14.44
C SER A 103 4.41 -0.05 -14.05
N LEU A 104 4.85 0.25 -12.83
CA LEU A 104 6.16 -0.14 -12.32
C LEU A 104 6.27 -1.66 -12.18
N SER A 105 5.25 -2.32 -11.65
CA SER A 105 5.25 -3.79 -11.54
C SER A 105 5.34 -4.46 -12.91
N THR A 106 4.61 -3.93 -13.91
CA THR A 106 4.68 -4.45 -15.27
C THR A 106 6.06 -4.23 -15.88
N PHE A 107 6.65 -3.04 -15.71
CA PHE A 107 7.98 -2.71 -16.22
C PHE A 107 9.08 -3.56 -15.57
N ILE A 108 9.04 -3.72 -14.25
CA ILE A 108 9.95 -4.60 -13.50
C ILE A 108 9.79 -6.05 -13.96
N GLY A 109 8.55 -6.53 -14.14
CA GLY A 109 8.25 -7.86 -14.67
C GLY A 109 8.88 -8.12 -16.03
N ILE A 110 8.82 -7.14 -16.93
CA ILE A 110 9.41 -7.24 -18.26
C ILE A 110 10.95 -7.21 -18.21
N ILE A 111 11.55 -6.30 -17.45
CA ILE A 111 13.02 -6.12 -17.43
C ILE A 111 13.72 -7.23 -16.65
N PHE A 112 13.32 -7.46 -15.41
CA PHE A 112 14.04 -8.37 -14.50
C PHE A 112 13.66 -9.82 -14.72
N PHE A 113 12.38 -10.10 -14.96
CA PHE A 113 11.87 -11.46 -15.13
C PHE A 113 11.73 -11.88 -16.60
N LYS A 114 12.03 -10.96 -17.54
CA LYS A 114 11.94 -11.20 -19.00
C LYS A 114 10.57 -11.74 -19.41
N GLU A 115 9.52 -11.30 -18.71
CA GLU A 115 8.18 -11.82 -18.97
C GLU A 115 7.70 -11.38 -20.37
N LYS A 116 7.07 -12.30 -21.09
CA LYS A 116 6.53 -12.02 -22.43
C LYS A 116 5.39 -11.00 -22.34
N PHE A 117 5.32 -10.12 -23.34
CA PHE A 117 4.17 -9.25 -23.59
C PHE A 117 2.99 -10.11 -24.01
N ASN A 118 2.05 -10.36 -23.10
CA ASN A 118 0.78 -11.00 -23.41
C ASN A 118 -0.32 -9.94 -23.56
N LEU A 119 -1.45 -10.35 -24.14
CA LEU A 119 -2.58 -9.44 -24.39
C LEU A 119 -3.08 -8.77 -23.10
N GLN A 120 -3.05 -9.48 -21.97
CA GLN A 120 -3.52 -8.97 -20.67
C GLN A 120 -2.67 -7.78 -20.17
N LYS A 121 -1.34 -7.85 -20.31
CA LYS A 121 -0.44 -6.74 -19.96
C LYS A 121 -0.63 -5.54 -20.86
N ILE A 122 -0.86 -5.76 -22.15
CA ILE A 122 -1.14 -4.69 -23.11
C ILE A 122 -2.43 -3.97 -22.73
N ILE A 123 -3.48 -4.72 -22.40
CA ILE A 123 -4.75 -4.15 -21.94
C ILE A 123 -4.55 -3.36 -20.64
N GLY A 124 -3.79 -3.90 -19.67
CA GLY A 124 -3.47 -3.20 -18.43
C GLY A 124 -2.71 -1.88 -18.66
N LEU A 125 -1.69 -1.90 -19.53
CA LEU A 125 -0.92 -0.70 -19.89
C LEU A 125 -1.77 0.33 -20.64
N ALA A 126 -2.63 -0.11 -21.56
CA ALA A 126 -3.55 0.77 -22.27
C ALA A 126 -4.55 1.41 -21.30
N ALA A 127 -5.10 0.65 -20.35
CA ALA A 127 -6.00 1.17 -19.32
C ALA A 127 -5.33 2.23 -18.44
N VAL A 128 -4.06 2.02 -18.08
CA VAL A 128 -3.25 3.02 -17.38
C VAL A 128 -3.14 4.32 -18.17
N LEU A 129 -2.79 4.25 -19.45
CA LEU A 129 -2.64 5.44 -20.29
C LEU A 129 -3.95 6.23 -20.39
N VAL A 130 -5.09 5.53 -20.51
CA VAL A 130 -6.42 6.15 -20.50
C VAL A 130 -6.70 6.81 -19.15
N ALA A 131 -6.39 6.14 -18.04
CA ALA A 131 -6.62 6.70 -16.71
C ALA A 131 -5.78 7.97 -16.45
N ILE A 132 -4.50 7.98 -16.81
CA ILE A 132 -3.64 9.18 -16.70
C ILE A 132 -4.19 10.32 -17.56
N PHE A 133 -4.61 10.03 -18.79
CA PHE A 133 -5.19 11.03 -19.68
C PHE A 133 -6.43 11.68 -19.08
N LEU A 134 -7.32 10.88 -18.47
CA LEU A 134 -8.53 11.39 -17.82
C LEU A 134 -8.23 12.22 -16.56
N ILE A 135 -7.28 11.77 -15.73
CA ILE A 135 -6.86 12.52 -14.53
C ILE A 135 -6.22 13.85 -14.93
N SER A 136 -5.40 13.85 -15.99
CA SER A 136 -4.71 15.06 -16.46
C SER A 136 -5.64 16.12 -17.10
N GLN A 137 -6.90 15.80 -17.39
CA GLN A 137 -7.87 16.78 -17.89
C GLN A 137 -8.55 17.60 -16.79
N TYR A 138 -8.44 17.18 -15.53
CA TYR A 138 -8.91 17.89 -14.35
C TYR A 138 -7.75 18.60 -13.64
#